data_AF-A0AAV0SWL3-F1
#
_entry.id   AF-A0AAV0SWL3-F1
#
_cell.length_a   1.000
_cell.length_b   1.000
_cell.length_c   1.000
_cell.angle_alpha   90.00
_cell.angle_beta   90.00
_cell.angle_gamma   90.00
#
_symmetry.space_group_name_H-M   'P 1'
#
loop_
_entity.id
_entity.type
_entity.pdbx_description
1 polymer ?
#
loop_
_entity_poly.entity_id
_entity_poly.type
_entity_poly.pdbx_seq_one_letter_code
_entity_poly.pdbx_strand_id
1 'polypeptide(L)'
;MASSPTSARLGGSSDDGESAASRRGFSKRGDGFSVQETEGLLHVVRGHWQEGWDVIADVHNAQFPGHRRTAGSLKRKFAKLYRTKISASTKEKHARAASLAKKVREEMRGQRRGLVASQRAVQSEEEDLVKDVAASSLERVPEDELREELGDVAMVTAESGTQSQSLPEATVTASELELRQTLTQSMQPQQQQQQHSMLGQETMLRDDAWQSLGRWPIAGERLRTLRTQIENNEATSSQDLVQTVLLVLLELQRHRDLEREQEREERRQEKLQWQQEIREQRRRYEQERVEDRRRNDQFMQVMTTLVAQVAACQQQRSGLN
;
A
#
# COMPACT_ATOMS: atom_id res chain seq x y z
N MET A 1 -19.34 -67.00 -0.59
CA MET A 1 -18.10 -67.53 0.03
C MET A 1 -16.96 -66.67 -0.53
N ALA A 2 -16.65 -65.57 0.15
CA ALA A 2 -15.44 -65.35 0.97
C ALA A 2 -14.19 -65.14 0.06
N SER A 3 -13.34 -64.11 0.18
CA SER A 3 -12.89 -63.37 1.36
C SER A 3 -12.27 -62.01 0.98
N SER A 4 -12.34 -61.05 1.89
CA SER A 4 -11.60 -59.78 1.88
C SER A 4 -10.08 -59.97 2.10
N PRO A 5 -9.28 -58.94 1.77
CA PRO A 5 -8.16 -58.53 2.64
C PRO A 5 -8.19 -57.00 2.84
N THR A 6 -8.45 -56.48 4.04
CA THR A 6 -7.55 -56.31 5.20
C THR A 6 -6.35 -55.40 4.92
N SER A 7 -6.47 -54.20 5.47
CA SER A 7 -5.46 -53.16 5.60
C SER A 7 -4.38 -53.60 6.61
N ALA A 8 -3.10 -53.51 6.22
CA ALA A 8 -1.97 -53.58 7.14
C ALA A 8 -0.97 -52.47 6.80
N ARG A 9 -0.87 -51.53 7.74
CA ARG A 9 0.17 -50.52 7.89
C ARG A 9 1.37 -51.17 8.59
N LEU A 10 2.58 -50.84 8.16
CA LEU A 10 3.81 -50.54 8.95
C LEU A 10 5.06 -51.07 8.23
N GLY A 11 6.05 -50.19 8.06
CA GLY A 11 7.43 -50.59 7.79
C GLY A 11 8.13 -49.83 6.66
N GLY A 12 8.50 -48.57 6.90
CA GLY A 12 9.60 -47.90 6.18
C GLY A 12 10.37 -47.13 7.25
N SER A 13 11.39 -47.71 7.88
CA SER A 13 12.75 -47.97 7.38
C SER A 13 13.45 -46.68 6.94
N SER A 14 14.27 -46.22 7.88
CA SER A 14 15.41 -45.32 7.77
C SER A 14 16.14 -45.39 6.43
N ASP A 15 16.34 -44.23 5.80
CA ASP A 15 17.58 -43.91 5.07
C ASP A 15 17.73 -42.39 4.92
N ASP A 16 18.97 -41.94 5.14
CA ASP A 16 19.61 -40.71 4.69
C ASP A 16 19.14 -39.33 5.20
N GLY A 17 19.85 -38.87 6.23
CA GLY A 17 20.19 -37.47 6.32
C GLY A 17 21.25 -37.12 5.28
N GLU A 18 20.86 -36.41 4.22
CA GLU A 18 21.74 -35.45 3.53
C GLU A 18 20.88 -34.51 2.65
N SER A 19 21.08 -33.20 2.83
CA SER A 19 20.81 -32.16 1.82
C SER A 19 19.36 -31.93 1.35
N ALA A 20 18.52 -31.38 2.23
CA ALA A 20 17.35 -30.59 1.80
C ALA A 20 17.65 -29.08 1.74
N ALA A 21 18.86 -28.70 1.33
CA ALA A 21 19.07 -27.39 0.72
C ALA A 21 18.42 -27.40 -0.68
N SER A 22 17.56 -26.42 -0.97
CA SER A 22 16.97 -26.17 -2.30
C SER A 22 15.82 -27.05 -2.79
N ARG A 23 14.86 -27.43 -1.94
CA ARG A 23 13.47 -27.36 -2.45
C ARG A 23 13.10 -25.88 -2.52
N ARG A 24 13.40 -25.25 -3.67
CA ARG A 24 12.86 -23.95 -4.09
C ARG A 24 11.34 -24.04 -4.05
N GLY A 25 10.78 -23.86 -2.87
CA GLY A 25 9.35 -23.77 -2.65
C GLY A 25 8.90 -22.50 -3.36
N PHE A 26 8.31 -22.65 -4.54
CA PHE A 26 7.55 -21.57 -5.13
C PHE A 26 6.49 -21.16 -4.11
N SER A 27 6.56 -19.91 -3.67
CA SER A 27 5.63 -19.34 -2.70
C SER A 27 4.20 -19.49 -3.26
N LYS A 28 3.43 -20.43 -2.71
CA LYS A 28 2.03 -20.66 -3.11
C LYS A 28 1.22 -19.40 -2.77
N ARG A 29 0.21 -19.06 -3.56
CA ARG A 29 -0.67 -17.91 -3.27
C ARG A 29 -1.19 -18.02 -1.82
N GLY A 30 -0.90 -17.01 -1.02
CA GLY A 30 -1.26 -16.99 0.42
C GLY A 30 -0.11 -17.32 1.38
N ASP A 31 1.06 -17.70 0.87
CA ASP A 31 2.25 -17.86 1.67
C ASP A 31 2.71 -16.50 2.22
N GLY A 32 2.68 -16.41 3.55
CA GLY A 32 2.94 -15.19 4.30
C GLY A 32 4.38 -14.72 4.13
N PHE A 33 4.72 -13.62 4.78
CA PHE A 33 6.12 -13.20 4.83
C PHE A 33 6.88 -14.05 5.84
N SER A 34 7.93 -14.72 5.39
CA SER A 34 8.84 -15.40 6.32
C SER A 34 9.56 -14.36 7.21
N VAL A 35 10.15 -14.81 8.32
CA VAL A 35 10.89 -13.91 9.23
C VAL A 35 12.11 -13.33 8.50
N GLN A 36 12.86 -14.17 7.78
CA GLN A 36 14.03 -13.75 7.01
C GLN A 36 13.66 -12.80 5.87
N GLU A 37 12.56 -13.08 5.14
CA GLU A 37 12.04 -12.17 4.11
C GLU A 37 11.61 -10.83 4.72
N THR A 38 11.00 -10.85 5.92
CA THR A 38 10.61 -9.63 6.63
C THR A 38 11.83 -8.80 7.02
N GLU A 39 12.90 -9.41 7.51
CA GLU A 39 14.15 -8.72 7.86
C GLU A 39 14.86 -8.19 6.61
N GLY A 40 14.94 -8.99 5.54
CA GLY A 40 15.50 -8.57 4.24
C GLY A 40 14.75 -7.37 3.66
N LEU A 41 13.42 -7.39 3.68
CA LEU A 41 12.59 -6.25 3.27
C LEU A 41 12.99 -4.96 4.00
N LEU A 42 13.24 -5.01 5.30
CA LEU A 42 13.56 -3.81 6.07
C LEU A 42 14.93 -3.23 5.70
N HIS A 43 15.91 -4.07 5.37
CA HIS A 43 17.21 -3.61 4.88
C HIS A 43 17.09 -2.95 3.50
N VAL A 44 16.33 -3.56 2.58
CA VAL A 44 16.10 -3.00 1.23
C VAL A 44 15.36 -1.67 1.32
N VAL A 45 14.30 -1.58 2.15
CA VAL A 45 13.57 -0.32 2.35
C VAL A 45 14.50 0.75 2.93
N ARG A 46 15.37 0.41 3.88
CA ARG A 46 16.31 1.37 4.46
C ARG A 46 17.25 1.97 3.40
N GLY A 47 17.74 1.17 2.46
CA GLY A 47 18.65 1.62 1.40
C GLY A 47 17.96 2.37 0.26
N HIS A 48 16.77 1.93 -0.16
CA HIS A 48 16.17 2.34 -1.44
C HIS A 48 14.82 3.08 -1.31
N TRP A 49 14.43 3.53 -0.10
CA TRP A 49 13.13 4.19 0.07
C TRP A 49 12.96 5.49 -0.72
N GLN A 50 14.05 6.15 -1.10
CA GLN A 50 14.03 7.37 -1.90
C GLN A 50 13.76 7.10 -3.39
N GLU A 51 14.23 5.95 -3.88
CA GLU A 51 14.13 5.53 -5.28
C GLU A 51 12.71 5.07 -5.64
N GLY A 52 11.94 4.64 -4.64
CA GLY A 52 10.53 4.27 -4.79
C GLY A 52 10.25 2.80 -4.48
N TRP A 53 8.97 2.47 -4.39
CA TRP A 53 8.53 1.12 -4.00
C TRP A 53 8.71 0.08 -5.08
N ASP A 54 8.77 0.48 -6.36
CA ASP A 54 9.00 -0.43 -7.49
C ASP A 54 10.44 -0.93 -7.50
N VAL A 55 11.42 -0.02 -7.33
CA VAL A 55 12.84 -0.41 -7.17
C VAL A 55 13.05 -1.32 -5.96
N ILE A 56 12.41 -0.99 -4.82
CA ILE A 56 12.42 -1.87 -3.64
C ILE A 56 11.88 -3.27 -3.99
N ALA A 57 10.82 -3.36 -4.79
CA ALA A 57 10.25 -4.64 -5.19
C ALA A 57 11.20 -5.43 -6.09
N ASP A 58 11.87 -4.78 -7.03
CA ASP A 58 12.84 -5.42 -7.92
C ASP A 58 14.04 -5.96 -7.15
N VAL A 59 14.64 -5.13 -6.29
CA VAL A 59 15.77 -5.54 -5.43
C VAL A 59 15.36 -6.66 -4.47
N HIS A 60 14.18 -6.56 -3.86
CA HIS A 60 13.66 -7.61 -2.98
C HIS A 60 13.43 -8.93 -3.73
N ASN A 61 12.84 -8.88 -4.92
CA ASN A 61 12.56 -10.08 -5.71
C ASN A 61 13.86 -10.72 -6.25
N ALA A 62 14.91 -9.93 -6.48
CA ALA A 62 16.23 -10.44 -6.80
C ALA A 62 16.86 -11.20 -5.61
N GLN A 63 16.68 -10.71 -4.38
CA GLN A 63 17.17 -11.37 -3.17
C GLN A 63 16.34 -12.63 -2.80
N PHE A 64 15.04 -12.62 -3.08
CA PHE A 64 14.13 -13.72 -2.76
C PHE A 64 13.43 -14.26 -4.02
N PRO A 65 14.14 -14.95 -4.93
CA PRO A 65 13.61 -15.36 -6.25
C PRO A 65 12.43 -16.35 -6.22
N GLY A 66 12.09 -16.90 -5.04
CA GLY A 66 10.91 -17.75 -4.83
C GLY A 66 9.65 -17.01 -4.36
N HIS A 67 9.76 -15.76 -3.92
CA HIS A 67 8.68 -14.97 -3.33
C HIS A 67 8.46 -13.71 -4.18
N ARG A 68 7.73 -13.85 -5.29
CA ARG A 68 7.38 -12.71 -6.13
C ARG A 68 6.41 -11.78 -5.39
N ARG A 69 6.95 -10.71 -4.81
CA ARG A 69 6.18 -9.68 -4.12
C ARG A 69 6.02 -8.45 -5.02
N THR A 70 4.87 -7.80 -4.91
CA THR A 70 4.61 -6.52 -5.58
C THR A 70 4.92 -5.36 -4.66
N ALA A 71 5.27 -4.19 -5.21
CA ALA A 71 5.49 -2.94 -4.48
C ALA A 71 4.39 -2.65 -3.45
N GLY A 72 3.13 -2.81 -3.85
CA GLY A 72 1.97 -2.65 -2.96
C GLY A 72 1.93 -3.65 -1.80
N SER A 73 2.34 -4.91 -2.02
CA SER A 73 2.38 -5.93 -0.96
C SER A 73 3.48 -5.65 0.07
N LEU A 74 4.67 -5.24 -0.39
CA LEU A 74 5.80 -4.85 0.46
C LEU A 74 5.46 -3.61 1.28
N LYS A 75 4.88 -2.58 0.64
CA LYS A 75 4.41 -1.36 1.32
C LYS A 75 3.38 -1.67 2.40
N ARG A 76 2.41 -2.54 2.12
CA ARG A 76 1.41 -2.97 3.11
C ARG A 76 2.06 -3.73 4.27
N LYS A 77 3.00 -4.63 4.00
CA LYS A 77 3.73 -5.38 5.03
C LYS A 77 4.54 -4.43 5.91
N PHE A 78 5.32 -3.52 5.33
CA PHE A 78 6.07 -2.50 6.05
C PHE A 78 5.13 -1.62 6.91
N ALA A 79 4.01 -1.17 6.32
CA ALA A 79 3.01 -0.39 7.03
C ALA A 79 2.43 -1.10 8.24
N LYS A 80 2.19 -2.41 8.12
CA LYS A 80 1.72 -3.23 9.24
C LYS A 80 2.79 -3.34 10.34
N LEU A 81 4.05 -3.55 9.98
CA LEU A 81 5.15 -3.72 10.94
C LEU A 81 5.35 -2.49 11.81
N TYR A 82 5.50 -1.29 11.23
CA TYR A 82 5.79 -0.10 12.04
C TYR A 82 4.59 0.34 12.90
N ARG A 83 3.36 -0.02 12.51
CA ARG A 83 2.14 0.26 13.29
C ARG A 83 1.92 -0.74 14.42
N THR A 84 2.62 -1.87 14.40
CA THR A 84 2.48 -2.91 15.42
C THR A 84 2.97 -2.38 16.76
N LYS A 85 2.13 -2.51 17.79
CA LYS A 85 2.50 -2.22 19.19
C LYS A 85 3.29 -3.41 19.71
N ILE A 86 4.46 -3.15 20.30
CA ILE A 86 5.31 -4.20 20.88
C ILE A 86 4.82 -4.40 22.30
N SER A 87 4.24 -5.56 22.59
CA SER A 87 3.84 -5.98 23.94
C SER A 87 4.77 -7.07 24.46
N ALA A 88 4.81 -7.29 25.77
CA ALA A 88 5.57 -8.40 26.38
C ALA A 88 5.17 -9.79 25.85
N SER A 89 3.94 -9.94 25.34
CA SER A 89 3.43 -11.18 24.74
C SER A 89 3.82 -11.37 23.26
N THR A 90 4.44 -10.38 22.62
CA THR A 90 4.83 -10.48 21.21
C THR A 90 6.07 -11.36 21.07
N LYS A 91 6.03 -12.36 20.16
CA LYS A 91 7.20 -13.20 19.87
C LYS A 91 8.41 -12.31 19.57
N GLU A 92 9.54 -12.59 20.22
CA GLU A 92 10.74 -11.75 20.17
C GLU A 92 11.17 -11.39 18.74
N LYS A 93 11.16 -12.36 17.82
CA LYS A 93 11.49 -12.15 16.39
C LYS A 93 10.60 -11.09 15.73
N HIS A 94 9.31 -11.06 16.06
CA HIS A 94 8.39 -10.05 15.54
C HIS A 94 8.56 -8.69 16.22
N ALA A 95 8.92 -8.67 17.50
CA ALA A 95 9.26 -7.44 18.23
C ALA A 95 10.51 -6.77 17.62
N ARG A 96 11.56 -7.55 17.31
CA ARG A 96 12.78 -7.07 16.63
C ARG A 96 12.48 -6.50 15.25
N ALA A 97 11.69 -7.20 14.44
CA ALA A 97 11.28 -6.70 13.12
C ALA A 97 10.45 -5.40 13.23
N ALA A 98 9.55 -5.31 14.22
CA ALA A 98 8.74 -4.11 14.44
C ALA A 98 9.55 -2.92 14.94
N SER A 99 10.54 -3.12 15.81
CA SER A 99 11.43 -2.03 16.27
C SER A 99 12.30 -1.52 15.12
N LEU A 100 12.84 -2.41 14.29
CA LEU A 100 13.62 -2.02 13.13
C LEU A 100 12.76 -1.30 12.08
N ALA A 101 11.52 -1.73 11.84
CA ALA A 101 10.59 -1.02 10.97
C ALA A 101 10.24 0.39 11.47
N LYS A 102 10.10 0.58 12.79
CA LYS A 102 9.92 1.91 13.39
C LYS A 102 11.15 2.79 13.19
N LYS A 103 12.35 2.24 13.41
CA LYS A 103 13.62 2.96 13.17
C LYS A 103 13.74 3.42 11.72
N VAL A 104 13.50 2.52 10.76
CA VAL A 104 13.51 2.85 9.33
C VAL A 104 12.48 3.94 9.02
N ARG A 105 11.27 3.88 9.58
CA ARG A 105 10.25 4.92 9.37
C ARG A 105 10.66 6.28 9.92
N GLU A 106 11.30 6.34 11.09
CA GLU A 106 11.80 7.60 11.63
C GLU A 106 12.96 8.14 10.78
N GLU A 107 13.83 7.29 10.25
CA GLU A 107 14.88 7.68 9.28
C GLU A 107 14.27 8.30 8.02
N MET A 108 13.27 7.64 7.42
CA MET A 108 12.51 8.15 6.27
C MET A 108 11.83 9.49 6.55
N ARG A 109 11.38 9.73 7.80
CA ARG A 109 10.72 10.99 8.20
C ARG A 109 11.74 12.08 8.51
N GLY A 110 12.87 11.71 9.11
CA GLY A 110 13.97 12.59 9.48
C GLY A 110 14.67 13.16 8.26
N GLN A 111 14.97 12.35 7.25
CA GLN A 111 15.58 12.83 6.00
C GLN A 111 14.67 13.78 5.21
N ARG A 112 13.33 13.63 5.31
CA ARG A 112 12.38 14.60 4.74
C ARG A 112 12.36 15.95 5.48
N ARG A 113 12.78 16.00 6.75
CA ARG A 113 12.94 17.25 7.51
C ARG A 113 14.36 17.83 7.40
N GLY A 114 15.37 16.98 7.29
CA GLY A 114 16.77 17.39 7.17
C GLY A 114 17.08 18.15 5.89
N LEU A 115 16.43 17.83 4.77
CA LEU A 115 16.60 18.58 3.51
C LEU A 115 16.08 20.03 3.57
N VAL A 116 15.08 20.31 4.41
CA VAL A 116 14.55 21.69 4.60
C VAL A 116 15.37 22.46 5.64
N ALA A 117 15.87 21.78 6.67
CA ALA A 117 16.73 22.42 7.69
C ALA A 117 18.13 22.75 7.15
N SER A 118 18.71 21.87 6.32
CA SER A 118 20.03 22.09 5.74
C SER A 118 20.05 23.20 4.67
N GLN A 119 18.93 23.47 3.98
CA GLN A 119 18.85 24.62 3.07
C GLN A 119 18.69 25.96 3.79
N ARG A 120 18.17 25.97 5.03
CA ARG A 120 18.05 27.20 5.83
C ARG A 120 19.31 27.51 6.63
N ALA A 121 20.04 26.48 7.08
CA ALA A 121 21.31 26.65 7.76
C ALA A 121 22.40 27.22 6.81
N VAL A 122 22.42 26.80 5.55
CA VAL A 122 23.42 27.29 4.57
C VAL A 122 23.15 28.72 4.10
N GLN A 123 21.93 29.27 4.29
CA GLN A 123 21.64 30.69 4.03
C GLN A 123 21.83 31.60 5.25
N SER A 124 22.00 31.06 6.46
CA SER A 124 22.25 31.87 7.66
C SER A 124 23.73 31.98 8.05
N GLU A 125 24.62 31.15 7.49
CA GLU A 125 26.06 31.22 7.81
C GLU A 125 26.87 32.19 6.93
N GLU A 126 26.31 32.71 5.82
CA GLU A 126 26.99 33.74 5.01
C GLU A 126 26.78 35.19 5.50
N GLU A 127 25.82 35.45 6.40
CA GLU A 127 25.57 36.82 6.90
C GLU A 127 26.17 37.13 8.29
N ASP A 128 26.73 36.15 9.02
CA ASP A 128 27.20 36.37 10.40
C ASP A 128 28.74 36.35 10.58
N LEU A 129 29.50 36.26 9.49
CA LEU A 129 30.96 36.17 9.52
C LEU A 129 31.68 37.54 9.53
N VAL A 130 31.09 38.59 10.13
CA VAL A 130 31.72 39.92 10.23
C VAL A 130 31.72 40.51 11.65
N LYS A 131 31.22 39.84 12.69
CA LYS A 131 31.03 40.51 14.00
C LYS A 131 31.79 40.06 15.24
N ASP A 132 32.48 38.92 15.28
CA ASP A 132 33.06 38.45 16.56
C ASP A 132 34.59 38.22 16.54
N VAL A 133 35.36 39.25 16.18
CA VAL A 133 36.82 39.34 16.44
C VAL A 133 37.14 40.32 17.57
N ALA A 134 36.28 40.42 18.60
CA ALA A 134 36.54 41.33 19.72
C ALA A 134 35.87 40.93 21.05
N ALA A 135 36.11 39.72 21.56
CA ALA A 135 36.07 39.43 23.00
C ALA A 135 36.64 38.01 23.22
N SER A 136 37.90 37.89 23.62
CA SER A 136 38.30 37.79 25.03
C SER A 136 37.73 36.53 25.70
N SER A 137 38.53 35.47 25.82
CA SER A 137 39.50 35.24 26.92
C SER A 137 38.79 34.86 28.23
N LEU A 138 39.10 33.65 28.72
CA LEU A 138 39.19 33.13 30.11
C LEU A 138 38.67 31.66 30.16
N GLU A 139 39.55 30.67 30.03
CA GLU A 139 40.10 29.88 31.15
C GLU A 139 39.07 28.99 31.89
N ARG A 140 39.12 27.66 31.69
CA ARG A 140 39.40 26.63 32.73
C ARG A 140 39.11 25.19 32.26
N VAL A 141 40.16 24.38 32.36
CA VAL A 141 40.20 22.90 32.51
C VAL A 141 40.20 22.65 34.05
N PRO A 142 39.60 21.60 34.65
CA PRO A 142 40.05 20.22 34.45
C PRO A 142 39.05 19.06 34.57
N GLU A 143 39.61 17.90 34.22
CA GLU A 143 39.16 16.52 34.32
C GLU A 143 38.68 16.12 35.73
N ASP A 144 37.71 15.19 35.80
CA ASP A 144 37.65 14.11 36.81
C ASP A 144 36.63 13.04 36.40
N GLU A 145 37.18 11.87 36.03
CA GLU A 145 36.95 10.55 36.64
C GLU A 145 35.61 10.20 37.35
N LEU A 146 35.28 8.89 37.27
CA LEU A 146 34.29 8.12 38.05
C LEU A 146 32.86 8.04 37.47
N ARG A 147 32.13 6.93 37.47
CA ARG A 147 32.34 5.50 37.78
C ARG A 147 30.98 4.83 37.51
N GLU A 148 31.02 3.54 37.24
CA GLU A 148 29.88 2.62 37.12
C GLU A 148 28.78 2.85 38.17
N GLU A 149 27.51 2.85 37.74
CA GLU A 149 26.39 2.57 38.64
C GLU A 149 25.54 1.43 38.08
N LEU A 150 25.84 0.25 38.63
CA LEU A 150 24.99 -0.94 38.66
C LEU A 150 23.67 -0.61 39.37
N GLY A 151 22.56 -0.85 38.69
CA GLY A 151 21.22 -0.82 39.27
C GLY A 151 20.55 -2.19 39.17
N ASP A 152 21.00 -3.14 40.00
CA ASP A 152 20.22 -4.31 40.39
C ASP A 152 19.11 -3.88 41.35
N VAL A 153 17.84 -4.11 41.00
CA VAL A 153 16.76 -4.17 42.00
C VAL A 153 15.94 -5.43 41.77
N ALA A 154 16.07 -6.28 42.78
CA ALA A 154 15.46 -7.57 42.97
C ALA A 154 13.94 -7.49 43.24
N MET A 155 13.27 -8.58 42.87
CA MET A 155 12.27 -9.30 43.67
C MET A 155 11.05 -8.51 44.19
N VAL A 156 9.90 -8.71 43.53
CA VAL A 156 8.63 -8.88 44.25
C VAL A 156 7.92 -10.11 43.69
N THR A 157 8.03 -11.19 44.47
CA THR A 157 7.10 -12.31 44.54
C THR A 157 5.70 -11.82 44.90
N ALA A 158 4.69 -12.19 44.11
CA ALA A 158 3.31 -12.23 44.57
C ALA A 158 2.64 -13.46 43.96
N GLU A 159 2.57 -14.49 44.81
CA GLU A 159 1.71 -15.65 44.68
C GLU A 159 0.26 -15.22 44.97
N SER A 160 -0.66 -15.64 44.11
CA SER A 160 -2.11 -15.81 44.35
C SER A 160 -2.75 -16.01 42.98
N GLY A 161 -3.67 -16.93 42.74
CA GLY A 161 -4.32 -17.93 43.56
C GLY A 161 -5.24 -18.66 42.58
N THR A 162 -5.31 -19.98 42.72
CA THR A 162 -6.24 -20.85 42.02
C THR A 162 -7.68 -20.45 42.30
N GLN A 163 -8.48 -20.20 41.25
CA GLN A 163 -9.92 -20.40 41.37
C GLN A 163 -10.56 -20.82 40.04
N SER A 164 -10.87 -22.11 40.00
CA SER A 164 -11.79 -22.73 39.07
C SER A 164 -13.21 -22.20 39.33
N GLN A 165 -13.87 -21.65 38.30
CA GLN A 165 -15.33 -21.68 38.22
C GLN A 165 -15.76 -21.96 36.78
N SER A 166 -16.46 -23.08 36.65
CA SER A 166 -17.22 -23.54 35.49
C SER A 166 -18.67 -23.06 35.58
N LEU A 167 -19.30 -22.93 34.40
CA LEU A 167 -20.75 -22.88 34.07
C LEU A 167 -21.43 -21.49 34.01
N PRO A 168 -22.53 -21.32 33.23
CA PRO A 168 -23.09 -22.17 32.17
C PRO A 168 -23.32 -21.44 30.82
N GLU A 169 -23.64 -22.25 29.80
CA GLU A 169 -24.24 -21.84 28.53
C GLU A 169 -25.44 -20.91 28.74
N ALA A 170 -25.40 -19.73 28.10
CA ALA A 170 -26.55 -18.89 27.86
C ALA A 170 -26.83 -18.85 26.36
N THR A 171 -27.91 -19.53 25.98
CA THR A 171 -28.66 -19.36 24.74
C THR A 171 -28.92 -17.86 24.47
N VAL A 172 -28.18 -17.29 23.51
CA VAL A 172 -28.51 -15.99 22.92
C VAL A 172 -29.54 -16.22 21.84
N THR A 173 -30.80 -15.99 22.23
CA THR A 173 -31.96 -15.93 21.35
C THR A 173 -31.81 -14.81 20.34
N ALA A 174 -32.25 -15.10 19.12
CA ALA A 174 -32.45 -14.17 18.03
C ALA A 174 -33.28 -12.95 18.44
N SER A 175 -32.64 -11.78 18.58
CA SER A 175 -33.35 -10.49 18.60
C SER A 175 -32.48 -9.27 18.21
N GLU A 176 -31.16 -9.42 18.01
CA GLU A 176 -30.31 -8.28 17.63
C GLU A 176 -30.26 -8.01 16.11
N LEU A 177 -30.77 -8.93 15.29
CA LEU A 177 -30.70 -8.84 13.82
C LEU A 177 -31.88 -8.06 13.18
N GLU A 178 -32.94 -7.78 13.95
CA GLU A 178 -34.10 -6.99 13.47
C GLU A 178 -33.98 -5.48 13.73
N LEU A 179 -33.20 -5.05 14.72
CA LEU A 179 -33.03 -3.63 15.05
C LEU A 179 -32.08 -2.86 14.11
N ARG A 180 -31.46 -3.55 13.14
CA ARG A 180 -30.64 -2.91 12.09
C ARG A 180 -31.34 -2.80 10.73
N GLN A 181 -32.56 -3.32 10.58
CA GLN A 181 -33.30 -3.25 9.31
C GLN A 181 -34.25 -2.05 9.20
N THR A 182 -34.58 -1.35 10.28
CA THR A 182 -35.52 -0.21 10.24
C THR A 182 -34.87 1.16 10.02
N LEU A 183 -33.54 1.23 9.88
CA LEU A 183 -32.82 2.51 9.71
C LEU A 183 -32.29 2.80 8.30
N THR A 184 -32.64 1.98 7.30
CA THR A 184 -32.17 2.17 5.90
C THR A 184 -33.28 2.43 4.88
N GLN A 185 -34.52 2.66 5.35
CA GLN A 185 -35.67 2.81 4.47
C GLN A 185 -36.39 4.16 4.64
N SER A 186 -35.63 5.26 4.62
CA SER A 186 -36.16 6.59 4.32
C SER A 186 -34.99 7.55 4.15
N MET A 187 -34.53 7.75 2.92
CA MET A 187 -33.82 8.96 2.46
C MET A 187 -33.86 8.91 0.92
N GLN A 188 -34.78 9.71 0.38
CA GLN A 188 -35.03 9.92 -1.05
C GLN A 188 -33.76 10.35 -1.81
N PRO A 189 -33.51 9.83 -3.03
CA PRO A 189 -32.53 10.38 -3.93
C PRO A 189 -33.20 11.44 -4.82
N GLN A 190 -33.55 12.61 -4.27
CA GLN A 190 -34.11 13.70 -5.10
C GLN A 190 -33.61 15.11 -4.77
N GLN A 191 -32.67 15.26 -3.84
CA GLN A 191 -32.18 16.60 -3.46
C GLN A 191 -30.67 16.80 -3.61
N GLN A 192 -29.99 15.93 -4.36
CA GLN A 192 -28.55 16.06 -4.63
C GLN A 192 -28.20 16.50 -6.06
N GLN A 193 -29.21 16.78 -6.91
CA GLN A 193 -28.97 17.22 -8.29
C GLN A 193 -28.97 18.75 -8.47
N GLN A 194 -29.37 19.54 -7.46
CA GLN A 194 -29.36 21.02 -7.56
C GLN A 194 -28.14 21.69 -6.93
N GLN A 195 -27.33 21.00 -6.11
CA GLN A 195 -26.12 21.61 -5.52
C GLN A 195 -24.86 21.43 -6.37
N HIS A 196 -24.82 20.45 -7.28
CA HIS A 196 -23.69 20.27 -8.18
C HIS A 196 -23.72 21.21 -9.40
N SER A 197 -24.83 21.91 -9.65
CA SER A 197 -24.95 22.82 -10.81
C SER A 197 -24.40 24.23 -10.56
N MET A 198 -24.22 24.64 -9.30
CA MET A 198 -23.74 26.00 -8.97
C MET A 198 -22.20 26.05 -8.78
N LEU A 199 -21.56 24.93 -8.42
CA LEU A 199 -20.09 24.86 -8.27
C LEU A 199 -19.34 24.68 -9.60
N GLY A 200 -20.05 24.31 -10.68
CA GLY A 200 -19.46 24.19 -12.03
C GLY A 200 -19.35 25.50 -12.80
N GLN A 201 -20.14 26.52 -12.46
CA GLN A 201 -20.11 27.81 -13.17
C GLN A 201 -18.99 28.73 -12.67
N GLU A 202 -18.62 28.65 -11.39
CA GLU A 202 -17.53 29.47 -10.83
C GLU A 202 -16.14 28.97 -11.22
N THR A 203 -16.00 27.69 -11.57
CA THR A 203 -14.73 27.13 -12.07
C THR A 203 -14.48 27.49 -13.54
N MET A 204 -15.51 27.53 -14.40
CA MET A 204 -15.32 27.90 -15.81
C MET A 204 -14.87 29.36 -16.00
N LEU A 205 -15.39 30.30 -15.20
CA LEU A 205 -15.00 31.71 -15.29
C LEU A 205 -13.57 31.98 -14.79
N ARG A 206 -13.03 31.11 -13.92
CA ARG A 206 -11.65 31.26 -13.41
C ARG A 206 -10.63 30.70 -14.39
N ASP A 207 -10.97 29.64 -15.13
CA ASP A 207 -10.08 29.06 -16.14
C ASP A 207 -9.97 29.95 -17.39
N ASP A 208 -11.01 30.72 -17.73
CA ASP A 208 -10.97 31.70 -18.82
C ASP A 208 -10.04 32.89 -18.55
N ALA A 209 -9.89 33.31 -17.29
CA ALA A 209 -8.96 34.37 -16.90
C ALA A 209 -7.48 33.96 -17.05
N TRP A 210 -7.14 32.68 -16.83
CA TRP A 210 -5.78 32.17 -17.05
C TRP A 210 -5.50 31.82 -18.52
N GLN A 211 -6.52 31.43 -19.29
CA GLN A 211 -6.38 31.22 -20.73
C GLN A 211 -6.17 32.53 -21.51
N SER A 212 -6.76 33.64 -21.06
CA SER A 212 -6.52 34.96 -21.67
C SER A 212 -5.08 35.49 -21.48
N LEU A 213 -4.37 35.05 -20.42
CA LEU A 213 -2.93 35.30 -20.21
C LEU A 213 -2.03 34.28 -20.93
N GLY A 214 -2.57 33.11 -21.30
CA GLY A 214 -1.83 32.03 -21.98
C GLY A 214 -1.63 32.23 -23.49
N ARG A 215 -2.16 33.32 -24.05
CA ARG A 215 -2.03 33.69 -25.46
C ARG A 215 -0.81 34.59 -25.66
N TRP A 216 0.40 34.04 -25.49
CA TRP A 216 1.61 34.65 -26.03
C TRP A 216 2.09 33.93 -27.31
N PRO A 217 1.43 34.10 -28.48
CA PRO A 217 2.09 33.88 -29.77
C PRO A 217 3.36 34.74 -29.92
N ILE A 218 3.44 35.80 -29.12
CA ILE A 218 4.46 36.84 -29.11
C ILE A 218 5.85 36.28 -28.78
N ALA A 219 5.96 35.23 -27.96
CA ALA A 219 7.24 34.57 -27.67
C ALA A 219 7.78 33.84 -28.91
N GLY A 220 6.92 33.13 -29.64
CA GLY A 220 7.29 32.41 -30.86
C GLY A 220 7.60 33.35 -32.04
N GLU A 221 6.95 34.50 -32.14
CA GLU A 221 7.34 35.54 -33.10
C GLU A 221 8.69 36.16 -32.73
N ARG A 222 8.89 36.62 -31.48
CA ARG A 222 10.19 37.16 -31.06
C ARG A 222 11.34 36.17 -31.24
N LEU A 223 11.13 34.90 -30.90
CA LEU A 223 12.12 33.84 -31.13
C LEU A 223 12.45 33.66 -32.62
N ARG A 224 11.44 33.73 -33.50
CA ARG A 224 11.66 33.67 -34.95
C ARG A 224 12.43 34.89 -35.45
N THR A 225 12.07 36.10 -34.99
CA THR A 225 12.76 37.34 -35.37
C THR A 225 14.22 37.32 -34.90
N LEU A 226 14.47 36.91 -33.66
CA LEU A 226 15.82 36.87 -33.10
C LEU A 226 16.68 35.79 -33.78
N ARG A 227 16.06 34.66 -34.16
CA ARG A 227 16.72 33.62 -34.97
C ARG A 227 17.12 34.15 -36.35
N THR A 228 16.24 34.91 -37.02
CA THR A 228 16.59 35.55 -38.30
C THR A 228 17.65 36.63 -38.14
N GLN A 229 17.66 37.38 -37.04
CA GLN A 229 18.70 38.38 -36.74
C GLN A 229 20.08 37.74 -36.54
N ILE A 230 20.13 36.61 -35.82
CA ILE A 230 21.36 35.83 -35.63
C ILE A 230 21.84 35.24 -36.97
N GLU A 231 20.93 34.67 -37.77
CA GLU A 231 21.25 34.12 -39.11
C GLU A 231 21.80 35.20 -40.06
N ASN A 232 21.31 36.44 -39.95
CA ASN A 232 21.76 37.59 -40.72
C ASN A 232 23.01 38.28 -40.13
N ASN A 233 23.59 37.76 -39.04
CA ASN A 233 24.74 38.36 -38.33
C ASN A 233 24.47 39.81 -37.83
N GLU A 234 23.21 40.14 -37.56
CA GLU A 234 22.85 41.42 -36.95
C GLU A 234 23.23 41.43 -35.46
N ALA A 235 23.71 42.59 -34.97
CA ALA A 235 24.09 42.73 -33.58
C ALA A 235 22.85 42.67 -32.67
N THR A 236 22.55 41.49 -32.13
CA THR A 236 21.50 41.31 -31.13
C THR A 236 21.97 41.88 -29.80
N SER A 237 21.18 42.77 -29.20
CA SER A 237 21.42 43.26 -27.85
C SER A 237 21.47 42.10 -26.86
N SER A 238 22.43 42.12 -25.93
CA SER A 238 22.53 41.12 -24.87
C SER A 238 21.25 41.04 -24.02
N GLN A 239 20.53 42.16 -23.90
CA GLN A 239 19.24 42.23 -23.21
C GLN A 239 18.15 41.44 -23.95
N ASP A 240 18.12 41.48 -25.28
CA ASP A 240 17.14 40.76 -26.09
C ASP A 240 17.37 39.25 -26.04
N LEU A 241 18.64 38.82 -26.03
CA LEU A 241 19.04 37.43 -25.79
C LEU A 241 18.56 36.92 -24.42
N VAL A 242 18.83 37.67 -23.35
CA VAL A 242 18.39 37.31 -21.99
C VAL A 242 16.87 37.22 -21.91
N GLN A 243 16.17 38.19 -22.48
CA GLN A 243 14.70 38.20 -22.48
C GLN A 243 14.13 36.99 -23.23
N THR A 244 14.79 36.57 -24.30
CA THR A 244 14.38 35.42 -25.11
C THR A 244 14.60 34.10 -24.40
N VAL A 245 15.76 33.93 -23.73
CA VAL A 245 16.03 32.75 -22.90
C VAL A 245 15.00 32.64 -21.77
N LEU A 246 14.64 33.76 -21.12
CA LEU A 246 13.60 33.78 -20.10
C LEU A 246 12.24 33.30 -20.63
N LEU A 247 11.84 33.78 -21.81
CA LEU A 247 10.60 33.35 -22.46
C LEU A 247 10.60 31.85 -22.76
N VAL A 248 11.70 31.31 -23.30
CA VAL A 248 11.85 29.87 -23.58
C VAL A 248 11.74 29.04 -22.30
N LEU A 249 12.39 29.48 -21.21
CA LEU A 249 12.34 28.76 -19.94
C LEU A 249 10.93 28.74 -19.35
N LEU A 250 10.20 29.86 -19.42
CA LEU A 250 8.81 29.95 -18.98
C LEU A 250 7.89 29.06 -19.83
N GLU A 251 8.08 29.02 -21.14
CA GLU A 251 7.33 28.16 -22.05
C GLU A 251 7.61 26.66 -21.78
N LEU A 252 8.87 26.31 -21.57
CA LEU A 252 9.26 24.94 -21.21
C LEU A 252 8.66 24.51 -19.86
N GLN A 253 8.65 25.41 -18.88
CA GLN A 253 8.03 25.16 -17.58
C GLN A 253 6.53 24.92 -17.72
N ARG A 254 5.84 25.78 -18.49
CA ARG A 254 4.41 25.63 -18.79
C ARG A 254 4.12 24.30 -19.48
N HIS A 255 4.95 23.87 -20.44
CA HIS A 255 4.76 22.58 -21.11
C HIS A 255 4.80 21.41 -20.13
N ARG A 256 5.77 21.40 -19.21
CA ARG A 256 5.86 20.38 -18.15
C ARG A 256 4.70 20.43 -17.16
N ASP A 257 4.15 21.61 -16.90
CA ASP A 257 2.94 21.77 -16.08
C ASP A 257 1.71 21.17 -16.78
N LEU A 258 1.57 21.43 -18.09
CA LEU A 258 0.49 20.87 -18.92
C LEU A 258 0.59 19.35 -19.02
N GLU A 259 1.78 18.79 -19.24
CA GLU A 259 1.98 17.33 -19.25
C GLU A 259 1.58 16.70 -17.92
N ARG A 260 1.98 17.31 -16.79
CA ARG A 260 1.57 16.85 -15.45
C ARG A 260 0.06 16.95 -15.25
N GLU A 261 -0.61 17.94 -15.82
CA GLU A 261 -2.06 18.08 -15.73
C GLU A 261 -2.80 17.07 -16.59
N GLN A 262 -2.34 16.85 -17.82
CA GLN A 262 -2.84 15.80 -18.70
C GLN A 262 -2.70 14.42 -18.04
N GLU A 263 -1.55 14.11 -17.45
CA GLU A 263 -1.33 12.84 -16.74
C GLU A 263 -2.28 12.67 -15.54
N ARG A 264 -2.62 13.77 -14.85
CA ARG A 264 -3.63 13.73 -13.78
C ARG A 264 -5.02 13.48 -14.34
N GLU A 265 -5.35 14.05 -15.49
CA GLU A 265 -6.66 13.88 -16.14
C GLU A 265 -6.83 12.46 -16.69
N GLU A 266 -5.80 11.92 -17.33
CA GLU A 266 -5.75 10.52 -17.78
C GLU A 266 -5.96 9.56 -16.60
N ARG A 267 -5.29 9.80 -15.47
CA ARG A 267 -5.51 9.01 -14.24
C ARG A 267 -6.94 9.13 -13.69
N ARG A 268 -7.63 10.26 -13.88
CA ARG A 268 -9.06 10.39 -13.52
C ARG A 268 -9.93 9.58 -14.47
N GLN A 269 -9.66 9.65 -15.77
CA GLN A 269 -10.39 8.90 -16.80
C GLN A 269 -10.23 7.40 -16.64
N GLU A 270 -9.00 6.91 -16.47
CA GLU A 270 -8.72 5.49 -16.20
C GLU A 270 -9.44 5.01 -14.94
N LYS A 271 -9.45 5.82 -13.87
CA LYS A 271 -10.17 5.48 -12.63
C LYS A 271 -11.67 5.37 -12.86
N LEU A 272 -12.26 6.22 -13.70
CA LEU A 272 -13.67 6.14 -14.06
C LEU A 272 -13.97 4.90 -14.91
N GLN A 273 -13.13 4.63 -15.91
CA GLN A 273 -13.24 3.43 -16.74
C GLN A 273 -13.14 2.15 -15.90
N TRP A 274 -12.14 2.07 -15.03
CA TRP A 274 -11.96 0.97 -14.08
C TRP A 274 -13.17 0.78 -13.16
N GLN A 275 -13.77 1.87 -12.67
CA GLN A 275 -14.99 1.77 -11.88
C GLN A 275 -16.18 1.24 -12.70
N GLN A 276 -16.32 1.67 -13.95
CA GLN A 276 -17.36 1.16 -14.84
C GLN A 276 -17.14 -0.33 -15.13
N GLU A 277 -15.91 -0.74 -15.42
CA GLU A 277 -15.55 -2.13 -15.65
C GLU A 277 -15.83 -3.00 -14.42
N ILE A 278 -15.49 -2.54 -13.21
CA ILE A 278 -15.83 -3.26 -11.96
C ILE A 278 -17.35 -3.42 -11.81
N ARG A 279 -18.14 -2.38 -12.10
CA ARG A 279 -19.60 -2.47 -12.04
C ARG A 279 -20.13 -3.47 -13.06
N GLU A 280 -19.54 -3.51 -14.25
CA GLU A 280 -19.91 -4.46 -15.28
C GLU A 280 -19.53 -5.90 -14.91
N GLN A 281 -18.32 -6.13 -14.39
CA GLN A 281 -17.90 -7.44 -13.90
C GLN A 281 -18.82 -7.95 -12.80
N ARG A 282 -19.26 -7.08 -11.87
CA ARG A 282 -20.25 -7.46 -10.84
C ARG A 282 -21.56 -7.90 -11.45
N ARG A 283 -22.08 -7.17 -12.46
CA ARG A 283 -23.31 -7.56 -13.17
C ARG A 283 -23.17 -8.91 -13.86
N ARG A 284 -22.04 -9.16 -14.53
CA ARG A 284 -21.76 -10.44 -15.19
C ARG A 284 -21.70 -11.59 -14.18
N TYR A 285 -21.01 -11.40 -13.07
CA TYR A 285 -20.91 -12.40 -12.01
C TYR A 285 -22.26 -12.69 -11.34
N GLU A 286 -23.09 -11.66 -11.14
CA GLU A 286 -24.46 -11.84 -10.63
C GLU A 286 -25.34 -12.62 -11.59
N GLN A 287 -25.24 -12.36 -12.90
CA GLN A 287 -25.94 -13.12 -13.94
C GLN A 287 -25.49 -14.59 -13.95
N GLU A 288 -24.18 -14.83 -13.94
CA GLU A 288 -23.60 -16.18 -13.89
C GLU A 288 -24.08 -16.94 -12.65
N ARG A 289 -24.13 -16.29 -11.47
CA ARG A 289 -24.68 -16.91 -10.26
C ARG A 289 -26.16 -17.28 -10.37
N VAL A 290 -26.97 -16.48 -11.06
CA VAL A 290 -28.39 -16.79 -11.28
C VAL A 290 -28.53 -17.96 -12.26
N GLU A 291 -27.71 -18.01 -13.31
CA GLU A 291 -27.68 -19.13 -14.25
C GLU A 291 -27.22 -20.42 -13.59
N ASP A 292 -26.19 -20.36 -12.74
CA ASP A 292 -25.71 -21.51 -11.97
C ASP A 292 -26.80 -22.05 -11.03
N ARG A 293 -27.56 -21.16 -10.38
CA ARG A 293 -28.73 -21.59 -9.60
C ARG A 293 -29.76 -22.30 -10.48
N ARG A 294 -30.07 -21.75 -11.67
CA ARG A 294 -31.00 -22.39 -12.61
C ARG A 294 -30.52 -23.76 -13.07
N ARG A 295 -29.23 -23.90 -13.43
CA ARG A 295 -28.62 -25.17 -13.83
C ARG A 295 -28.63 -26.18 -12.69
N ASN A 296 -28.31 -25.73 -11.48
CA ASN A 296 -28.35 -26.56 -10.28
C ASN A 296 -29.77 -27.01 -9.95
N ASP A 297 -30.76 -26.13 -10.04
CA ASP A 297 -32.17 -26.47 -9.82
C ASP A 297 -32.66 -27.49 -10.87
N GLN A 298 -32.30 -27.32 -12.14
CA GLN A 298 -32.57 -28.30 -13.20
C GLN A 298 -31.91 -29.66 -12.90
N PHE A 299 -30.65 -29.65 -12.47
CA PHE A 299 -29.94 -30.86 -12.09
C PHE A 299 -30.62 -31.56 -10.91
N MET A 300 -31.02 -30.82 -9.88
CA MET A 300 -31.74 -31.35 -8.72
C MET A 300 -33.10 -31.94 -9.10
N GLN A 301 -33.82 -31.32 -10.04
CA GLN A 301 -35.07 -31.88 -10.58
C GLN A 301 -34.84 -33.23 -11.26
N VAL A 302 -33.85 -33.33 -12.16
CA VAL A 302 -33.49 -34.59 -12.84
C VAL A 302 -33.09 -35.67 -11.83
N MET A 303 -32.25 -35.33 -10.84
CA MET A 303 -31.83 -36.25 -9.79
C MET A 303 -33.01 -36.73 -8.95
N THR A 304 -33.94 -35.84 -8.59
CA THR A 304 -35.14 -36.20 -7.84
C THR A 304 -36.03 -37.17 -8.63
N THR A 305 -36.22 -36.93 -9.93
CA THR A 305 -36.97 -37.84 -10.80
C THR A 305 -36.30 -39.21 -10.92
N LEU A 306 -34.98 -39.27 -11.11
CA LEU A 306 -34.25 -40.53 -11.17
C LEU A 306 -34.34 -41.32 -9.87
N VAL A 307 -34.19 -40.66 -8.72
CA VAL A 307 -34.32 -41.31 -7.40
C VAL A 307 -35.75 -41.83 -7.20
N ALA A 308 -36.77 -41.07 -7.60
CA ALA A 308 -38.16 -41.52 -7.53
C ALA A 308 -38.42 -42.75 -8.41
N GLN A 309 -37.86 -42.80 -9.62
CA GLN A 309 -37.97 -43.98 -10.51
C GLN A 309 -37.27 -45.20 -9.91
N VAL A 310 -36.07 -45.04 -9.36
CA VAL A 310 -35.33 -46.13 -8.69
C VAL A 310 -36.11 -46.64 -7.47
N ALA A 311 -36.67 -45.74 -6.67
CA ALA A 311 -37.50 -46.12 -5.51
C ALA A 311 -38.77 -46.88 -5.93
N ALA A 312 -39.47 -46.41 -6.97
CA ALA A 312 -40.65 -47.09 -7.50
C ALA A 312 -40.32 -48.50 -8.04
N CYS A 313 -39.19 -48.66 -8.74
CA CYS A 313 -38.72 -49.97 -9.22
C CYS A 313 -38.40 -50.93 -8.07
N GLN A 314 -37.83 -50.44 -6.96
CA GLN A 314 -37.57 -51.28 -5.78
C GLN A 314 -38.86 -51.76 -5.10
N GLN A 315 -39.89 -50.91 -5.02
CA GLN A 315 -41.17 -51.28 -4.41
C GLN A 315 -41.92 -52.35 -5.22
N GLN A 316 -41.94 -52.26 -6.55
CA GLN A 316 -42.55 -53.29 -7.40
C GLN A 316 -41.87 -54.66 -7.26
N ARG A 317 -40.55 -54.67 -7.01
CA ARG A 317 -39.78 -55.91 -6.85
C ARG A 317 -39.99 -56.57 -5.47
N SER A 318 -40.32 -55.79 -4.43
CA SER A 318 -40.56 -56.32 -3.08
C SER A 318 -41.98 -56.86 -2.85
N GLY A 319 -42.96 -56.53 -3.72
CA GLY A 319 -44.36 -56.98 -3.58
C GLY A 319 -44.71 -58.32 -4.25
N LEU A 320 -43.73 -59.01 -4.84
CA LEU A 320 -43.91 -60.30 -5.55
C LEU A 320 -43.32 -61.50 -4.79
N ASN A 321 -42.99 -61.34 -3.50
CA ASN A 321 -42.63 -62.43 -2.59
C ASN A 321 -43.72 -62.62 -1.53
#